data_AF-A0A672JU35-F1
#
_entry.id   AF-A0A672JU35-F1
#
_cell.length_a   1.000
_cell.length_b   1.000
_cell.length_c   1.000
_cell.angle_alpha   90.00
_cell.angle_beta   90.00
_cell.angle_gamma   90.00
#
_symmetry.space_group_name_H-M   'P 1'
#
loop_
_entity.id
_entity.type
_entity.pdbx_description
1 polymer ?
#
loop_
_entity_poly.entity_id
_entity_poly.type
_entity_poly.pdbx_seq_one_letter_code
_entity_poly.pdbx_strand_id
1 'polypeptide(L)'
;MQMIASRSVKNVLLVLSAVSDYFAAMFTNDVREAKQEEIKMEGVDPGALRALVHFAYTGVLELKEETIESLLAAACLLQLSQVIQVCCNFLMKQLHPSNCLGIRSFADAQGCMDLLNVAHNYTMEHFLEVIQNQEFLLLPTMEIIKLLASDDINVPDEETIFQALMMWVRHDVQHRQQDLGVLLVYIRLPLLPPQLLADLENNKMFSEDLECQKLLMEAMKYHLLPERRPMLQSPRTKPRKSTVGSLYAVGQGSTAIEKYDLRTNRWIQVGSMNGRRLQFGVAVIDNKLYVVGGRDGLKTSNMVECYNPITKVWSTMPPMSTHRHGLGIAVLEGPMYAVGGHDGWSYLNTVERWDPQARQWNYVASMSTPRSTVGVTALNGKLFAVGGRDGSSCLRSMECFDPHTNKWSMCAPMSKRRGGVGVATYNSFLYAVGGHDAPASNHCSRLSDCEVPLNIGRAGACVVVVKLP
;
A
#
# COMPACT_ATOMS: atom_id res chain seq x y z
N MET A 1 -36.53 -17.96 -31.41
CA MET A 1 -37.84 -17.31 -31.68
C MET A 1 -37.94 -17.11 -33.18
N GLN A 2 -39.05 -17.53 -33.81
CA GLN A 2 -39.25 -17.46 -35.27
C GLN A 2 -39.40 -16.00 -35.73
N MET A 3 -38.61 -15.58 -36.71
CA MET A 3 -38.86 -14.34 -37.45
C MET A 3 -39.65 -14.71 -38.72
N ILE A 4 -40.96 -14.44 -38.71
CA ILE A 4 -41.88 -14.77 -39.81
C ILE A 4 -41.81 -13.69 -40.90
N ALA A 5 -41.61 -14.13 -42.14
CA ALA A 5 -41.47 -13.28 -43.32
C ALA A 5 -42.81 -12.86 -43.94
N SER A 6 -43.10 -11.56 -43.91
CA SER A 6 -43.91 -10.91 -44.96
C SER A 6 -43.68 -9.39 -44.98
N ARG A 7 -42.97 -8.89 -45.99
CA ARG A 7 -42.71 -7.47 -46.37
C ARG A 7 -42.13 -6.48 -45.34
N SER A 8 -42.26 -6.70 -44.03
CA SER A 8 -41.70 -5.87 -42.95
C SER A 8 -40.19 -6.11 -42.71
N VAL A 9 -39.68 -7.28 -43.08
CA VAL A 9 -38.34 -7.78 -42.67
C VAL A 9 -37.17 -7.04 -43.33
N LYS A 10 -37.33 -6.44 -44.52
CA LYS A 10 -36.24 -5.65 -45.14
C LYS A 10 -35.83 -4.44 -44.30
N ASN A 11 -36.78 -3.81 -43.61
CA ASN A 11 -36.51 -2.69 -42.71
C ASN A 11 -35.87 -3.17 -41.39
N VAL A 12 -36.22 -4.38 -40.93
CA VAL A 12 -35.63 -5.01 -39.74
C VAL A 12 -34.15 -5.33 -39.96
N LEU A 13 -33.80 -5.90 -41.12
CA LEU A 13 -32.43 -6.24 -41.50
C LEU A 13 -31.54 -5.00 -41.60
N LEU A 14 -32.05 -3.91 -42.18
CA LEU A 14 -31.34 -2.63 -42.28
C LEU A 14 -31.06 -2.02 -40.91
N VAL A 15 -32.06 -2.00 -40.01
CA VAL A 15 -31.91 -1.46 -38.66
C VAL A 15 -30.94 -2.31 -37.83
N LEU A 16 -31.04 -3.64 -37.90
CA LEU A 16 -30.12 -4.54 -37.19
C LEU A 16 -28.69 -4.46 -37.74
N SER A 17 -28.52 -4.35 -39.06
CA SER A 17 -27.20 -4.17 -39.68
C SER A 17 -26.58 -2.81 -39.38
N ALA A 18 -27.40 -1.77 -39.18
CA ALA A 18 -26.92 -0.45 -38.81
C ALA A 18 -26.46 -0.36 -37.34
N VAL A 19 -27.02 -1.21 -36.48
CA VAL A 19 -26.80 -1.15 -35.02
C VAL A 19 -25.76 -2.17 -34.55
N SER A 20 -25.50 -3.23 -35.32
CA SER A 20 -24.58 -4.32 -34.96
C SER A 20 -23.66 -4.71 -36.11
N ASP A 21 -22.36 -4.69 -35.85
CA ASP A 21 -21.33 -5.16 -36.79
C ASP A 21 -21.44 -6.67 -37.04
N TYR A 22 -21.94 -7.44 -36.07
CA TYR A 22 -22.20 -8.86 -36.23
C TYR A 22 -23.27 -9.12 -37.31
N PHE A 23 -24.40 -8.40 -37.25
CA PHE A 23 -25.43 -8.50 -38.27
C PHE A 23 -24.97 -7.93 -39.61
N ALA A 24 -24.25 -6.81 -39.61
CA ALA A 24 -23.66 -6.26 -40.83
C ALA A 24 -22.75 -7.30 -41.53
N ALA A 25 -21.86 -7.97 -40.78
CA ALA A 25 -20.97 -8.99 -41.32
C ALA A 25 -21.73 -10.24 -41.79
N MET A 26 -22.78 -10.66 -41.07
CA MET A 26 -23.62 -11.80 -41.44
C MET A 26 -24.40 -11.56 -42.74
N PHE A 27 -24.84 -10.33 -43.01
CA PHE A 27 -25.64 -10.02 -44.20
C PHE A 27 -24.81 -9.52 -45.41
N THR A 28 -23.55 -9.13 -45.19
CA THR A 28 -22.66 -8.64 -46.27
C THR A 28 -21.70 -9.70 -46.81
N ASN A 29 -21.30 -10.67 -45.99
CA ASN A 29 -20.50 -11.81 -46.45
C ASN A 29 -21.43 -12.89 -47.03
N ASP A 30 -20.95 -13.61 -48.06
CA ASP A 30 -21.68 -14.66 -48.79
C ASP A 30 -21.86 -15.96 -47.96
N VAL A 31 -22.22 -15.80 -46.68
CA VAL A 31 -22.45 -16.89 -45.71
C VAL A 31 -23.81 -17.53 -45.95
N ARG A 32 -23.98 -18.80 -45.55
CA ARG A 32 -25.20 -19.59 -45.84
C ARG A 32 -26.46 -18.96 -45.25
N GLU A 33 -26.29 -18.25 -44.13
CA GLU A 33 -27.30 -17.51 -43.39
C GLU A 33 -27.87 -16.33 -44.19
N ALA A 34 -27.11 -15.73 -45.11
CA ALA A 34 -27.58 -14.62 -45.96
C ALA A 34 -28.66 -15.06 -46.97
N LYS A 35 -28.77 -16.36 -47.24
CA LYS A 35 -29.73 -16.95 -48.19
C LYS A 35 -30.91 -17.66 -47.49
N GLN A 36 -30.92 -17.67 -46.15
CA GLN A 36 -31.98 -18.31 -45.36
C GLN A 36 -32.99 -17.26 -44.86
N GLU A 37 -34.29 -17.60 -44.91
CA GLU A 37 -35.35 -16.73 -44.39
C GLU A 37 -35.47 -16.78 -42.86
N GLU A 38 -34.94 -17.82 -42.21
CA GLU A 38 -34.95 -18.01 -40.76
C GLU A 38 -33.55 -18.32 -40.23
N ILE A 39 -33.12 -17.54 -39.22
CA ILE A 39 -31.84 -17.74 -38.53
C ILE A 39 -32.14 -18.17 -37.08
N LYS A 40 -31.70 -19.36 -36.69
CA LYS A 40 -31.77 -19.82 -35.30
C LYS A 40 -30.52 -19.37 -34.56
N MET A 41 -30.69 -18.46 -33.61
CA MET A 41 -29.64 -18.07 -32.67
C MET A 41 -29.66 -19.03 -31.47
N GLU A 42 -28.61 -19.81 -31.30
CA GLU A 42 -28.42 -20.68 -30.13
C GLU A 42 -27.67 -19.91 -29.03
N GLY A 43 -28.01 -20.16 -27.77
CA GLY A 43 -27.32 -19.57 -26.60
C GLY A 43 -27.76 -18.17 -26.16
N VAL A 44 -28.85 -17.61 -26.73
CA VAL A 44 -29.38 -16.29 -26.35
C VAL A 44 -30.74 -16.42 -25.68
N ASP A 45 -30.91 -15.75 -24.53
CA ASP A 45 -32.19 -15.67 -23.85
C ASP A 45 -33.24 -14.94 -24.73
N PRO A 46 -34.45 -15.51 -24.95
CA PRO A 46 -35.47 -14.90 -25.79
C PRO A 46 -35.93 -13.51 -25.30
N GLY A 47 -35.96 -13.30 -23.98
CA GLY A 47 -36.33 -12.03 -23.37
C GLY A 47 -35.28 -10.95 -23.63
N ALA A 48 -34.00 -11.29 -23.45
CA ALA A 48 -32.87 -10.41 -23.76
C ALA A 48 -32.87 -10.01 -25.24
N LEU A 49 -33.05 -10.96 -26.16
CA LEU A 49 -33.07 -10.66 -27.59
C LEU A 49 -34.22 -9.72 -27.96
N ARG A 50 -35.40 -9.90 -27.38
CA ARG A 50 -36.55 -9.02 -27.61
C ARG A 50 -36.27 -7.59 -27.13
N ALA A 51 -35.61 -7.44 -25.98
CA ALA A 51 -35.21 -6.14 -25.46
C ALA A 51 -34.19 -5.44 -26.37
N LEU A 52 -33.20 -6.18 -26.90
CA LEU A 52 -32.19 -5.64 -27.82
C LEU A 52 -32.79 -5.23 -29.17
N VAL A 53 -33.73 -6.01 -29.72
CA VAL A 53 -34.45 -5.62 -30.93
C VAL A 53 -35.32 -4.39 -30.67
N HIS A 54 -36.04 -4.34 -29.55
CA HIS A 54 -36.82 -3.15 -29.19
C HIS A 54 -35.93 -1.91 -29.05
N PHE A 55 -34.74 -2.05 -28.45
CA PHE A 55 -33.74 -0.99 -28.37
C PHE A 55 -33.29 -0.52 -29.76
N ALA A 56 -33.03 -1.44 -30.70
CA ALA A 56 -32.64 -1.08 -32.06
C ALA A 56 -33.69 -0.20 -32.79
N TYR A 57 -34.98 -0.35 -32.44
CA TYR A 57 -36.07 0.46 -32.99
C TYR A 57 -36.35 1.76 -32.24
N THR A 58 -36.20 1.76 -30.92
CA THR A 58 -36.69 2.86 -30.06
C THR A 58 -35.57 3.70 -29.45
N GLY A 59 -34.34 3.19 -29.40
CA GLY A 59 -33.22 3.79 -28.67
C GLY A 59 -33.38 3.74 -27.15
N VAL A 60 -34.42 3.07 -26.62
CA VAL A 60 -34.72 2.99 -25.19
C VAL A 60 -34.53 1.56 -24.70
N LEU A 61 -33.78 1.41 -23.61
CA LEU A 61 -33.49 0.14 -22.97
C LEU A 61 -33.80 0.22 -21.48
N GLU A 62 -34.68 -0.66 -21.00
CA GLU A 62 -34.98 -0.81 -19.58
C GLU A 62 -34.07 -1.89 -18.98
N LEU A 63 -33.31 -1.53 -17.95
CA LEU A 63 -32.42 -2.45 -17.25
C LEU A 63 -33.09 -2.95 -15.97
N LYS A 64 -33.09 -4.27 -15.78
CA LYS A 64 -33.56 -4.93 -14.55
C LYS A 64 -32.45 -5.82 -14.00
N GLU A 65 -32.36 -5.94 -12.69
CA GLU A 65 -31.31 -6.71 -12.01
C GLU A 65 -31.32 -8.19 -12.40
N GLU A 66 -32.50 -8.80 -12.57
CA GLU A 66 -32.63 -10.22 -12.92
C GLU A 66 -32.27 -10.52 -14.38
N THR A 67 -32.38 -9.54 -15.28
CA THR A 67 -32.20 -9.74 -16.73
C THR A 67 -30.90 -9.15 -17.26
N ILE A 68 -30.11 -8.47 -16.42
CA ILE A 68 -28.92 -7.74 -16.87
C ILE A 68 -27.82 -8.67 -17.37
N GLU A 69 -27.66 -9.84 -16.76
CA GLU A 69 -26.63 -10.82 -17.12
C GLU A 69 -26.95 -11.43 -18.50
N SER A 70 -28.19 -11.89 -18.70
CA SER A 70 -28.61 -12.43 -19.98
C SER A 70 -28.60 -11.37 -21.09
N LEU A 71 -28.95 -10.12 -20.75
CA LEU A 71 -28.89 -8.99 -21.67
C LEU A 71 -27.44 -8.64 -22.06
N LEU A 72 -26.50 -8.60 -21.11
CA LEU A 72 -25.10 -8.32 -21.40
C LEU A 72 -24.48 -9.43 -22.25
N ALA A 73 -24.75 -10.70 -21.91
CA ALA A 73 -24.26 -11.83 -22.70
C ALA A 73 -24.76 -11.78 -24.15
N ALA A 74 -26.04 -11.46 -24.34
CA ALA A 74 -26.62 -11.26 -25.67
C ALA A 74 -26.01 -10.05 -26.40
N ALA A 75 -25.79 -8.93 -25.70
CA ALA A 75 -25.18 -7.75 -26.28
C ALA A 75 -23.71 -7.97 -26.69
N CYS A 76 -22.95 -8.74 -25.91
CA CYS A 76 -21.58 -9.16 -26.23
C CYS A 76 -21.55 -10.06 -27.48
N LEU A 77 -22.44 -11.06 -27.56
CA LEU A 77 -22.56 -11.92 -28.73
C LEU A 77 -22.89 -11.12 -30.00
N LEU A 78 -23.82 -10.16 -29.89
CA LEU A 78 -24.26 -9.31 -31.00
C LEU A 78 -23.36 -8.07 -31.22
N GLN A 79 -22.26 -7.93 -30.46
CA GLN A 79 -21.30 -6.83 -30.57
C GLN A 79 -21.93 -5.42 -30.46
N LEU A 80 -22.94 -5.27 -29.59
CA LEU A 80 -23.64 -4.00 -29.36
C LEU A 80 -22.89 -3.13 -28.35
N SER A 81 -21.85 -2.43 -28.80
CA SER A 81 -20.93 -1.65 -27.94
C SER A 81 -21.61 -0.66 -26.99
N GLN A 82 -22.62 0.08 -27.45
CA GLN A 82 -23.36 1.04 -26.61
C GLN A 82 -24.12 0.36 -25.47
N VAL A 83 -24.76 -0.78 -25.77
CA VAL A 83 -25.52 -1.55 -24.77
C VAL A 83 -24.58 -2.19 -23.77
N ILE A 84 -23.45 -2.74 -24.24
CA ILE A 84 -22.39 -3.29 -23.38
C ILE A 84 -21.91 -2.22 -22.38
N GLN A 85 -21.60 -1.01 -22.85
CA GLN A 85 -21.14 0.07 -21.97
C GLN A 85 -22.18 0.45 -20.91
N VAL A 86 -23.45 0.55 -21.30
CA VAL A 86 -24.55 0.91 -20.40
C VAL A 86 -24.79 -0.19 -19.36
N CYS A 87 -24.76 -1.47 -19.78
CA CYS A 87 -24.91 -2.61 -18.88
C CYS A 87 -23.72 -2.73 -17.91
N CYS A 88 -22.49 -2.56 -18.40
CA CYS A 88 -21.28 -2.51 -17.56
C CYS A 88 -21.36 -1.38 -16.53
N ASN A 89 -21.78 -0.17 -16.92
CA ASN A 89 -21.95 0.95 -16.00
C ASN A 89 -23.03 0.70 -14.95
N PHE A 90 -24.09 -0.04 -15.30
CA PHE A 90 -25.13 -0.43 -14.35
C PHE A 90 -24.58 -1.44 -13.33
N LEU A 91 -23.88 -2.49 -13.79
CA LEU A 91 -23.24 -3.49 -12.93
C LEU A 91 -22.17 -2.88 -12.02
N MET A 92 -21.38 -1.92 -12.51
CA MET A 92 -20.40 -1.19 -11.69
C MET A 92 -21.05 -0.44 -10.52
N LYS A 93 -22.27 0.07 -10.68
CA LYS A 93 -23.01 0.76 -9.61
C LYS A 93 -23.63 -0.20 -8.59
N GLN A 94 -23.81 -1.46 -8.96
CA GLN A 94 -24.44 -2.51 -8.16
C GLN A 94 -23.42 -3.46 -7.51
N LEU A 95 -22.12 -3.11 -7.54
CA LEU A 95 -21.08 -3.90 -6.88
C LEU A 95 -21.29 -3.90 -5.36
N HIS A 96 -21.40 -5.10 -4.82
CA HIS A 96 -21.56 -5.38 -3.40
C HIS A 96 -20.65 -6.55 -3.00
N PRO A 97 -20.19 -6.66 -1.74
CA PRO A 97 -19.30 -7.75 -1.31
C PRO A 97 -19.88 -9.16 -1.52
N SER A 98 -21.21 -9.27 -1.61
CA SER A 98 -21.92 -10.53 -1.82
C SER A 98 -22.07 -10.97 -3.28
N ASN A 99 -21.86 -10.08 -4.26
CA ASN A 99 -22.06 -10.37 -5.69
C ASN A 99 -20.80 -10.09 -6.55
N CYS A 100 -19.78 -9.48 -5.96
CA CYS A 100 -18.59 -9.04 -6.68
C CYS A 100 -17.82 -10.18 -7.35
N LEU A 101 -17.84 -11.37 -6.75
CA LEU A 101 -17.20 -12.57 -7.30
C LEU A 101 -17.98 -13.10 -8.49
N GLY A 102 -19.31 -13.17 -8.40
CA GLY A 102 -20.20 -13.48 -9.52
C GLY A 102 -20.00 -12.53 -10.69
N ILE A 103 -20.08 -11.21 -10.45
CA ILE A 103 -19.90 -10.17 -11.48
C ILE A 103 -18.50 -10.27 -12.11
N ARG A 104 -17.46 -10.55 -11.32
CA ARG A 104 -16.09 -10.73 -11.83
C ARG A 104 -15.99 -11.95 -12.74
N SER A 105 -16.51 -13.11 -12.32
CA SER A 105 -16.51 -14.33 -13.14
C SER A 105 -17.33 -14.16 -14.42
N PHE A 106 -18.44 -13.43 -14.33
CA PHE A 106 -19.28 -13.12 -15.47
C PHE A 106 -18.57 -12.17 -16.45
N ALA A 107 -17.91 -11.13 -15.96
CA ALA A 107 -17.14 -10.22 -16.79
C ALA A 107 -15.98 -10.91 -17.52
N ASP A 108 -15.31 -11.88 -16.88
CA ASP A 108 -14.26 -12.72 -17.50
C ASP A 108 -14.86 -13.56 -18.64
N ALA A 109 -16.00 -14.21 -18.39
CA ALA A 109 -16.69 -15.03 -19.39
C ALA A 109 -17.17 -14.23 -20.62
N GLN A 110 -17.57 -12.96 -20.44
CA GLN A 110 -18.01 -12.08 -21.53
C GLN A 110 -16.86 -11.26 -22.16
N GLY A 111 -15.63 -11.37 -21.66
CA GLY A 111 -14.48 -10.59 -22.14
C GLY A 111 -14.57 -9.08 -21.85
N CYS A 112 -15.40 -8.67 -20.89
CA CYS A 112 -15.57 -7.28 -20.50
C CYS A 112 -14.47 -6.83 -19.54
N MET A 113 -13.29 -6.47 -20.07
CA MET A 113 -12.10 -6.15 -19.27
C MET A 113 -12.29 -4.98 -18.30
N ASP A 114 -13.05 -3.94 -18.67
CA ASP A 114 -13.28 -2.79 -17.80
C ASP A 114 -14.08 -3.16 -16.55
N LEU A 115 -15.18 -3.92 -16.74
CA LEU A 115 -15.99 -4.43 -15.64
C LEU A 115 -15.19 -5.43 -14.78
N LEU A 116 -14.42 -6.31 -15.43
CA LEU A 116 -13.57 -7.28 -14.76
C LEU A 116 -12.55 -6.58 -13.83
N ASN A 117 -11.87 -5.54 -14.32
CA ASN A 117 -10.88 -4.80 -13.55
C ASN A 117 -11.51 -4.06 -12.37
N VAL A 118 -12.68 -3.44 -12.57
CA VAL A 118 -13.39 -2.73 -11.49
C VAL A 118 -13.88 -3.72 -10.43
N ALA A 119 -14.49 -4.84 -10.83
CA ALA A 119 -14.94 -5.89 -9.92
C ALA A 119 -13.76 -6.55 -9.18
N HIS A 120 -12.63 -6.77 -9.86
CA HIS A 120 -11.42 -7.29 -9.24
C HIS A 120 -10.86 -6.33 -8.20
N ASN A 121 -10.70 -5.05 -8.52
CA ASN A 121 -10.21 -4.04 -7.58
C ASN A 121 -11.13 -3.91 -6.35
N TYR A 122 -12.45 -3.95 -6.56
CA TYR A 122 -13.43 -3.94 -5.48
C TYR A 122 -13.30 -5.18 -4.57
N THR A 123 -13.12 -6.36 -5.17
CA THR A 123 -12.90 -7.63 -4.45
C THR A 123 -11.62 -7.56 -3.59
N MET A 124 -10.54 -7.00 -4.14
CA MET A 124 -9.28 -6.84 -3.41
C MET A 124 -9.41 -5.86 -2.24
N GLU A 125 -10.21 -4.80 -2.40
CA GLU A 125 -10.41 -3.76 -1.38
C GLU A 125 -11.30 -4.22 -0.22
N HIS A 126 -12.39 -4.92 -0.52
CA HIS A 126 -13.38 -5.42 0.44
C HIS A 126 -13.21 -6.91 0.78
N PHE A 127 -12.00 -7.46 0.61
CA PHE A 127 -11.75 -8.89 0.75
C PHE A 127 -12.24 -9.48 2.08
N LEU A 128 -12.12 -8.74 3.19
CA LEU A 128 -12.59 -9.17 4.52
C LEU A 128 -14.11 -9.42 4.60
N GLU A 129 -14.90 -8.67 3.83
CA GLU A 129 -16.35 -8.84 3.76
C GLU A 129 -16.70 -9.97 2.77
N VAL A 130 -15.93 -10.09 1.68
CA VAL A 130 -16.13 -11.10 0.63
C VAL A 130 -15.95 -12.52 1.17
N ILE A 131 -14.94 -12.76 2.03
CA ILE A 131 -14.68 -14.09 2.60
C ILE A 131 -15.79 -14.62 3.50
N GLN A 132 -16.69 -13.75 3.98
CA GLN A 132 -17.82 -14.14 4.83
C GLN A 132 -19.02 -14.64 4.02
N ASN A 133 -19.05 -14.35 2.71
CA ASN A 133 -20.18 -14.66 1.85
C ASN A 133 -20.08 -16.08 1.25
N GLN A 134 -21.23 -16.69 0.98
CA GLN A 134 -21.29 -18.05 0.41
C GLN A 134 -20.68 -18.14 -1.00
N GLU A 135 -20.72 -17.07 -1.80
CA GLU A 135 -20.10 -17.05 -3.13
C GLU A 135 -18.62 -17.44 -3.08
N PHE A 136 -17.89 -17.00 -2.04
CA PHE A 136 -16.48 -17.35 -1.87
C PHE A 136 -16.27 -18.86 -1.69
N LEU A 137 -17.15 -19.51 -0.90
CA LEU A 137 -17.07 -20.95 -0.62
C LEU A 137 -17.36 -21.81 -1.85
N LEU A 138 -18.14 -21.28 -2.81
CA LEU A 138 -18.53 -21.96 -4.04
C LEU A 138 -17.53 -21.77 -5.20
N LEU A 139 -16.48 -20.95 -5.02
CA LEU A 139 -15.51 -20.70 -6.08
C LEU A 139 -14.71 -21.97 -6.48
N PRO A 140 -14.39 -22.13 -7.78
CA PRO A 140 -13.47 -23.14 -8.26
C PRO A 140 -12.02 -22.91 -7.80
N THR A 141 -11.23 -23.98 -7.71
CA THR A 141 -9.81 -23.93 -7.27
C THR A 141 -8.98 -22.92 -8.06
N MET A 142 -9.17 -22.82 -9.38
CA MET A 142 -8.40 -21.91 -10.24
C MET A 142 -8.65 -20.43 -9.92
N GLU A 143 -9.88 -20.06 -9.55
CA GLU A 143 -10.19 -18.68 -9.18
C GLU A 143 -9.64 -18.32 -7.80
N ILE A 144 -9.64 -19.27 -6.86
CA ILE A 144 -8.98 -19.09 -5.56
C ILE A 144 -7.47 -18.90 -5.74
N ILE A 145 -6.82 -19.67 -6.61
CA ILE A 145 -5.39 -19.50 -6.92
C ILE A 145 -5.12 -18.08 -7.44
N LYS A 146 -5.91 -17.61 -8.42
CA LYS A 146 -5.78 -16.25 -8.97
C LYS A 146 -5.97 -15.18 -7.89
N LEU A 147 -6.92 -15.38 -6.97
CA LEU A 147 -7.16 -14.47 -5.84
C LEU A 147 -5.97 -14.45 -4.88
N LEU A 148 -5.52 -15.62 -4.39
CA LEU A 148 -4.44 -15.75 -3.40
C LEU A 148 -3.07 -15.32 -3.95
N ALA A 149 -2.84 -15.47 -5.25
CA ALA A 149 -1.63 -15.02 -5.92
C ALA A 149 -1.49 -13.49 -5.97
N SER A 150 -2.57 -12.73 -5.79
CA SER A 150 -2.55 -11.27 -5.90
C SER A 150 -1.84 -10.60 -4.71
N ASP A 151 -0.93 -9.67 -4.99
CA ASP A 151 -0.23 -8.86 -3.97
C ASP A 151 -1.08 -7.71 -3.42
N ASP A 152 -2.23 -7.43 -4.05
CA ASP A 152 -3.08 -6.26 -3.83
C ASP A 152 -4.24 -6.48 -2.85
N ILE A 153 -4.36 -7.68 -2.29
CA ILE A 153 -5.40 -8.04 -1.31
C ILE A 153 -5.28 -7.15 -0.07
N ASN A 154 -6.37 -6.49 0.31
CA ASN A 154 -6.47 -5.65 1.50
C ASN A 154 -6.79 -6.51 2.74
N VAL A 155 -5.74 -6.95 3.44
CA VAL A 155 -5.84 -7.73 4.67
C VAL A 155 -4.94 -7.14 5.76
N PRO A 156 -5.31 -7.30 7.04
CA PRO A 156 -4.48 -6.86 8.16
C PRO A 156 -3.22 -7.72 8.32
N ASP A 157 -3.34 -9.02 8.06
CA ASP A 157 -2.29 -10.02 8.26
C ASP A 157 -2.49 -11.22 7.32
N GLU A 158 -1.43 -12.02 7.15
CA GLU A 158 -1.48 -13.23 6.33
C GLU A 158 -2.28 -14.36 7.01
N GLU A 159 -2.47 -14.30 8.34
CA GLU A 159 -3.29 -15.27 9.08
C GLU A 159 -4.74 -15.23 8.61
N THR A 160 -5.28 -14.04 8.35
CA THR A 160 -6.64 -13.86 7.82
C THR A 160 -6.83 -14.58 6.48
N ILE A 161 -5.82 -14.52 5.60
CA ILE A 161 -5.83 -15.24 4.31
C ILE A 161 -5.77 -16.75 4.52
N PHE A 162 -4.92 -17.19 5.45
CA PHE A 162 -4.83 -18.59 5.81
C PHE A 162 -6.15 -19.13 6.37
N GLN A 163 -6.80 -18.39 7.28
CA GLN A 163 -8.11 -18.74 7.81
C GLN A 163 -9.18 -18.79 6.70
N ALA A 164 -9.17 -17.83 5.76
CA ALA A 164 -10.06 -17.85 4.60
C ALA A 164 -9.86 -19.10 3.72
N LEU A 165 -8.62 -19.49 3.45
CA LEU A 165 -8.33 -20.74 2.74
C LEU A 165 -8.87 -21.95 3.51
N MET A 166 -8.65 -22.00 4.83
CA MET A 166 -9.14 -23.12 5.65
C MET A 166 -10.67 -23.19 5.70
N MET A 167 -11.37 -22.06 5.69
CA MET A 167 -12.84 -22.04 5.58
C MET A 167 -13.30 -22.62 4.24
N TRP A 168 -12.63 -22.27 3.15
CA TRP A 168 -12.94 -22.81 1.81
C TRP A 168 -12.65 -24.32 1.73
N VAL A 169 -11.52 -24.80 2.25
CA VAL A 169 -11.17 -26.23 2.23
C VAL A 169 -12.12 -27.05 3.11
N ARG A 170 -12.51 -26.53 4.29
CA ARG A 170 -13.45 -27.22 5.20
C ARG A 170 -14.84 -27.42 4.62
N HIS A 171 -15.26 -26.61 3.65
CA HIS A 171 -16.57 -26.75 3.01
C HIS A 171 -16.67 -28.02 2.13
N ASP A 172 -15.57 -28.43 1.49
CA ASP A 172 -15.51 -29.68 0.69
C ASP A 172 -14.14 -30.35 0.87
N VAL A 173 -13.97 -30.97 2.03
CA VAL A 173 -12.69 -31.59 2.43
C VAL A 173 -12.28 -32.70 1.46
N GLN A 174 -13.24 -33.46 0.93
CA GLN A 174 -12.93 -34.65 0.13
C GLN A 174 -12.25 -34.33 -1.20
N HIS A 175 -12.70 -33.28 -1.89
CA HIS A 175 -12.11 -32.88 -3.17
C HIS A 175 -10.97 -31.87 -2.99
N ARG A 176 -11.10 -30.93 -2.04
CA ARG A 176 -10.18 -29.80 -1.88
C ARG A 176 -8.91 -30.12 -1.09
N GLN A 177 -8.89 -31.22 -0.34
CA GLN A 177 -7.68 -31.64 0.40
C GLN A 177 -6.51 -31.94 -0.55
N GLN A 178 -6.78 -32.45 -1.76
CA GLN A 178 -5.74 -32.72 -2.77
C GLN A 178 -5.13 -31.44 -3.34
N ASP A 179 -5.90 -30.35 -3.39
CA ASP A 179 -5.46 -29.04 -3.89
C ASP A 179 -4.68 -28.23 -2.84
N LEU A 180 -4.69 -28.66 -1.58
CA LEU A 180 -4.14 -27.90 -0.45
C LEU A 180 -2.64 -27.59 -0.61
N GLY A 181 -1.84 -28.58 -1.03
CA GLY A 181 -0.41 -28.39 -1.25
C GLY A 181 -0.11 -27.32 -2.30
N VAL A 182 -0.91 -27.26 -3.37
CA VAL A 182 -0.78 -26.24 -4.43
C VAL A 182 -1.20 -24.86 -3.92
N LEU A 183 -2.25 -24.79 -3.11
CA LEU A 183 -2.80 -23.53 -2.58
C LEU A 183 -1.88 -22.88 -1.53
N LEU A 184 -1.22 -23.69 -0.69
CA LEU A 184 -0.30 -23.19 0.34
C LEU A 184 0.93 -22.47 -0.23
N VAL A 185 1.31 -22.74 -1.48
CA VAL A 185 2.39 -22.01 -2.17
C VAL A 185 2.07 -20.53 -2.33
N TYR A 186 0.79 -20.16 -2.42
CA TYR A 186 0.34 -18.78 -2.57
C TYR A 186 0.14 -18.05 -1.23
N ILE A 187 0.25 -18.77 -0.11
CA ILE A 187 0.25 -18.20 1.23
C ILE A 187 1.69 -17.91 1.65
N ARG A 188 1.91 -16.72 2.21
CA ARG A 188 3.21 -16.29 2.74
C ARG A 188 3.46 -16.88 4.12
N LEU A 189 3.55 -18.21 4.22
CA LEU A 189 3.78 -18.94 5.48
C LEU A 189 4.93 -18.38 6.34
N PRO A 190 6.07 -17.91 5.78
CA PRO A 190 7.14 -17.30 6.58
C PRO A 190 6.77 -16.01 7.33
N LEU A 191 5.61 -15.43 7.03
CA LEU A 191 5.08 -14.22 7.67
C LEU A 191 3.99 -14.52 8.70
N LEU A 192 3.62 -15.80 8.88
CA LEU A 192 2.65 -16.20 9.90
C LEU A 192 3.29 -16.20 11.31
N PRO A 193 2.48 -16.08 12.37
CA PRO A 193 2.95 -16.24 13.74
C PRO A 193 3.55 -17.65 13.97
N PRO A 194 4.68 -17.79 14.70
CA PRO A 194 5.29 -19.09 14.97
C PRO A 194 4.38 -20.08 15.71
N GLN A 195 3.45 -19.58 16.53
CA GLN A 195 2.47 -20.39 17.26
C GLN A 195 1.56 -21.14 16.27
N LEU A 196 1.03 -20.42 15.28
CA LEU A 196 0.18 -21.01 14.24
C LEU A 196 0.94 -22.04 13.42
N LEU A 197 2.21 -21.78 13.06
CA LEU A 197 3.03 -22.74 12.31
C LEU A 197 3.22 -24.07 13.09
N ALA A 198 3.44 -24.01 14.40
CA ALA A 198 3.55 -25.19 15.25
C ALA A 198 2.22 -25.97 15.35
N ASP A 199 1.09 -25.26 15.41
CA ASP A 199 -0.24 -25.89 15.42
C ASP A 199 -0.55 -26.61 14.09
N LEU A 200 -0.06 -26.06 12.97
CA LEU A 200 -0.22 -26.67 11.64
C LEU A 200 0.60 -27.94 11.46
N GLU A 201 1.83 -27.99 11.99
CA GLU A 201 2.67 -29.19 11.96
C GLU A 201 2.01 -30.37 12.69
N ASN A 202 1.28 -30.09 13.78
CA ASN A 202 0.58 -31.11 14.56
C ASN A 202 -0.73 -31.61 13.91
N ASN A 203 -1.22 -30.94 12.87
CA ASN A 203 -2.51 -31.25 12.27
C ASN A 203 -2.35 -32.29 11.15
N LYS A 204 -3.13 -33.38 11.25
CA LYS A 204 -3.03 -34.55 10.37
C LYS A 204 -3.16 -34.21 8.88
N MET A 205 -3.98 -33.20 8.52
CA MET A 205 -4.18 -32.78 7.14
C MET A 205 -2.89 -32.33 6.43
N PHE A 206 -1.95 -31.73 7.16
CA PHE A 206 -0.69 -31.23 6.60
C PHE A 206 0.45 -32.24 6.75
N SER A 207 0.31 -33.21 7.67
CA SER A 207 1.31 -34.24 7.91
C SER A 207 1.36 -35.30 6.82
N GLU A 208 0.28 -35.49 6.05
CA GLU A 208 0.19 -36.52 5.01
C GLU A 208 0.81 -36.09 3.67
N ASP A 209 0.87 -34.77 3.39
CA ASP A 209 1.39 -34.23 2.14
C ASP A 209 2.84 -33.72 2.30
N LEU A 210 3.74 -34.29 1.49
CA LEU A 210 5.16 -33.96 1.47
C LEU A 210 5.41 -32.50 1.05
N GLU A 211 4.61 -31.94 0.14
CA GLU A 211 4.79 -30.56 -0.32
C GLU A 211 4.41 -29.57 0.79
N CYS A 212 3.31 -29.83 1.51
CA CYS A 212 2.93 -29.06 2.70
C CYS A 212 4.06 -29.03 3.75
N GLN A 213 4.67 -30.19 4.04
CA GLN A 213 5.77 -30.29 5.01
C GLN A 213 7.00 -29.48 4.59
N LYS A 214 7.39 -29.51 3.31
CA LYS A 214 8.51 -28.69 2.79
C LYS A 214 8.26 -27.20 2.98
N LEU A 215 7.04 -26.74 2.70
CA LEU A 215 6.64 -25.34 2.84
C LEU A 215 6.65 -24.89 4.31
N LEU A 216 6.17 -25.73 5.24
CA LEU A 216 6.22 -25.47 6.67
C LEU A 216 7.65 -25.43 7.21
N MET A 217 8.50 -26.38 6.82
CA MET A 217 9.92 -26.38 7.21
C MET A 217 10.66 -25.12 6.76
N GLU A 218 10.38 -24.61 5.56
CA GLU A 218 10.94 -23.35 5.10
C GLU A 218 10.51 -22.18 5.99
N ALA A 219 9.22 -22.09 6.33
CA ALA A 219 8.70 -21.04 7.19
C ALA A 219 9.34 -21.11 8.59
N MET A 220 9.42 -22.29 9.21
CA MET A 220 10.08 -22.47 10.51
C MET A 220 11.56 -22.07 10.46
N LYS A 221 12.29 -22.46 9.40
CA LYS A 221 13.69 -22.07 9.19
C LYS A 221 13.86 -20.55 9.09
N TYR A 222 12.92 -19.84 8.47
CA TYR A 222 12.91 -18.38 8.37
C TYR A 222 12.75 -17.69 9.74
N HIS A 223 11.98 -18.27 10.67
CA HIS A 223 11.86 -17.79 12.04
C HIS A 223 13.09 -18.11 12.90
N LEU A 224 13.67 -19.31 12.76
CA LEU A 224 14.81 -19.77 13.55
C LEU A 224 16.13 -19.07 13.22
N LEU A 225 16.28 -18.51 12.02
CA LEU A 225 17.53 -17.88 11.56
C LEU A 225 17.34 -16.41 11.12
N PRO A 226 17.08 -15.46 12.04
CA PRO A 226 16.89 -14.05 11.70
C PRO A 226 18.06 -13.43 10.92
N GLU A 227 19.29 -13.79 11.27
CA GLU A 227 20.52 -13.28 10.65
C GLU A 227 20.66 -13.67 9.18
N ARG A 228 20.07 -14.81 8.78
CA ARG A 228 20.15 -15.34 7.40
C ARG A 228 18.94 -14.97 6.55
N ARG A 229 17.96 -14.23 7.07
CA ARG A 229 16.78 -13.77 6.31
C ARG A 229 17.14 -13.07 4.99
N PRO A 230 18.20 -12.23 4.90
CA PRO A 230 18.58 -11.62 3.62
C PRO A 230 18.97 -12.65 2.54
N MET A 231 19.45 -13.83 2.94
CA MET A 231 19.84 -14.92 2.03
C MET A 231 18.68 -15.89 1.73
N LEU A 232 17.60 -15.85 2.51
CA LEU A 232 16.43 -16.71 2.38
C LEU A 232 15.26 -16.01 1.68
N GLN A 233 15.54 -15.02 0.83
CA GLN A 233 14.49 -14.25 0.14
C GLN A 233 13.81 -15.08 -0.95
N SER A 234 12.49 -15.18 -0.87
CA SER A 234 11.63 -15.80 -1.89
C SER A 234 10.37 -14.93 -2.08
N PRO A 235 9.56 -15.16 -3.12
CA PRO A 235 8.28 -14.46 -3.28
C PRO A 235 7.37 -14.56 -2.04
N ARG A 236 7.49 -15.65 -1.25
CA ARG A 236 6.74 -15.89 -0.01
C ARG A 236 7.29 -15.16 1.22
N THR A 237 8.52 -14.68 1.19
CA THR A 237 9.08 -13.86 2.30
C THR A 237 8.86 -12.37 2.11
N LYS A 238 8.34 -11.94 0.95
CA LYS A 238 7.98 -10.56 0.67
C LYS A 238 6.55 -10.30 1.14
N PRO A 239 6.27 -9.39 2.08
CA PRO A 239 4.91 -9.09 2.53
C PRO A 239 4.00 -8.54 1.42
N ARG A 240 2.68 -8.70 1.55
CA ARG A 240 1.67 -8.08 0.67
C ARG A 240 1.69 -6.58 0.84
N LYS A 241 1.29 -5.82 -0.19
CA LYS A 241 1.35 -4.34 -0.16
C LYS A 241 0.59 -3.74 1.04
N SER A 242 -0.53 -4.35 1.43
CA SER A 242 -1.34 -4.00 2.60
C SER A 242 -0.62 -4.19 3.94
N THR A 243 0.28 -5.17 4.04
CA THR A 243 0.98 -5.57 5.28
C THR A 243 2.39 -5.00 5.44
N VAL A 244 2.93 -4.32 4.42
CA VAL A 244 4.30 -3.77 4.47
C VAL A 244 4.42 -2.60 5.45
N GLY A 245 3.29 -1.98 5.83
CA GLY A 245 3.23 -0.73 6.55
C GLY A 245 3.12 0.48 5.61
N SER A 246 2.91 1.66 6.18
CA SER A 246 2.66 2.90 5.44
C SER A 246 3.73 3.96 5.70
N LEU A 247 4.00 4.77 4.69
CA LEU A 247 4.93 5.89 4.79
C LEU A 247 4.15 7.15 5.18
N TYR A 248 4.66 7.92 6.13
CA TYR A 248 4.06 9.17 6.58
C TYR A 248 5.01 10.32 6.31
N ALA A 249 4.52 11.34 5.62
CA ALA A 249 5.18 12.62 5.40
C ALA A 249 4.53 13.66 6.32
N VAL A 250 5.29 14.14 7.31
CA VAL A 250 4.82 15.15 8.26
C VAL A 250 5.41 16.50 7.88
N GLY A 251 4.56 17.52 7.75
CA GLY A 251 4.96 18.92 7.51
C GLY A 251 4.83 19.41 6.07
N GLN A 252 4.37 18.56 5.14
CA GLN A 252 4.13 18.94 3.74
C GLN A 252 3.09 20.08 3.68
N GLY A 253 3.38 21.14 2.91
CA GLY A 253 2.47 22.30 2.83
C GLY A 253 2.29 23.08 4.16
N SER A 254 3.24 22.97 5.10
CA SER A 254 3.37 23.63 6.41
C SER A 254 2.82 22.90 7.64
N THR A 255 1.68 22.21 7.54
CA THR A 255 1.08 21.48 8.69
C THR A 255 0.50 20.11 8.35
N ALA A 256 0.44 19.72 7.07
CA ALA A 256 -0.24 18.48 6.68
C ALA A 256 0.56 17.24 7.09
N ILE A 257 -0.18 16.18 7.44
CA ILE A 257 0.33 14.82 7.56
C ILE A 257 -0.26 14.03 6.40
N GLU A 258 0.60 13.58 5.50
CA GLU A 258 0.22 12.75 4.37
C GLU A 258 0.70 11.32 4.60
N LYS A 259 -0.15 10.34 4.28
CA LYS A 259 0.14 8.92 4.30
C LYS A 259 0.24 8.44 2.85
N TYR A 260 1.32 7.77 2.51
CA TYR A 260 1.47 7.11 1.23
C TYR A 260 0.88 5.71 1.31
N ASP A 261 -0.12 5.45 0.47
CA ASP A 261 -0.71 4.14 0.29
C ASP A 261 0.00 3.42 -0.87
N LEU A 262 0.67 2.31 -0.55
CA LEU A 262 1.41 1.48 -1.52
C LEU A 262 0.49 0.78 -2.51
N ARG A 263 -0.76 0.50 -2.15
CA ARG A 263 -1.73 -0.17 -3.02
C ARG A 263 -2.21 0.77 -4.11
N THR A 264 -2.65 1.97 -3.72
CA THR A 264 -3.18 2.97 -4.66
C THR A 264 -2.09 3.84 -5.28
N ASN A 265 -0.84 3.77 -4.79
CA ASN A 265 0.29 4.58 -5.22
C ASN A 265 -0.01 6.09 -5.11
N ARG A 266 -0.67 6.51 -4.01
CA ARG A 266 -1.10 7.90 -3.80
C ARG A 266 -0.80 8.37 -2.38
N TRP A 267 -0.50 9.66 -2.27
CA TRP A 267 -0.47 10.36 -0.99
C TRP A 267 -1.87 10.80 -0.61
N ILE A 268 -2.26 10.51 0.63
CA ILE A 268 -3.58 10.83 1.18
C ILE A 268 -3.34 11.64 2.45
N GLN A 269 -3.95 12.81 2.55
CA GLN A 269 -3.87 13.60 3.78
C GLN A 269 -4.69 12.93 4.88
N VAL A 270 -4.04 12.58 5.99
CA VAL A 270 -4.64 11.86 7.12
C VAL A 270 -4.82 12.72 8.37
N GLY A 271 -4.10 13.85 8.44
CA GLY A 271 -4.21 14.78 9.56
C GLY A 271 -3.46 16.08 9.32
N SER A 272 -3.44 16.91 10.36
CA SER A 272 -2.68 18.15 10.41
C SER A 272 -2.09 18.36 11.80
N MET A 273 -0.92 18.99 11.85
CA MET A 273 -0.29 19.46 13.09
C MET A 273 -1.07 20.63 13.69
N ASN A 274 -0.96 20.82 15.01
CA ASN A 274 -1.62 21.91 15.75
C ASN A 274 -1.08 23.31 15.43
N GLY A 275 0.02 23.42 14.68
CA GLY A 275 0.62 24.68 14.28
C GLY A 275 1.74 24.48 13.27
N ARG A 276 2.17 25.59 12.64
CA ARG A 276 3.32 25.57 11.74
C ARG A 276 4.59 25.34 12.55
N ARG A 277 5.41 24.40 12.08
CA ARG A 277 6.66 24.05 12.73
C ARG A 277 7.66 23.65 11.65
N LEU A 278 8.89 24.13 11.77
CA LEU A 278 9.99 23.79 10.87
C LEU A 278 11.12 23.14 11.66
N GLN A 279 11.94 22.36 10.96
CA GLN A 279 13.16 21.75 11.49
C GLN A 279 12.94 20.96 12.79
N PHE A 280 11.77 20.34 12.93
CA PHE A 280 11.46 19.37 13.98
C PHE A 280 11.98 17.99 13.57
N GLY A 281 12.13 17.09 14.54
CA GLY A 281 12.39 15.69 14.28
C GLY A 281 11.11 14.86 14.43
N VAL A 282 11.05 13.71 13.74
CA VAL A 282 9.94 12.76 13.87
C VAL A 282 10.47 11.36 14.18
N ALA A 283 9.82 10.67 15.09
CA ALA A 283 10.04 9.25 15.39
C ALA A 283 8.72 8.48 15.35
N VAL A 284 8.83 7.17 15.13
CA VAL A 284 7.73 6.21 15.31
C VAL A 284 8.04 5.34 16.50
N ILE A 285 7.15 5.32 17.49
CA ILE A 285 7.19 4.41 18.65
C ILE A 285 5.78 3.88 18.84
N ASP A 286 5.63 2.56 19.00
CA ASP A 286 4.35 1.88 19.24
C ASP A 286 3.22 2.34 18.30
N ASN A 287 3.53 2.40 17.00
CA ASN A 287 2.64 2.84 15.92
C ASN A 287 2.06 4.26 16.09
N LYS A 288 2.77 5.13 16.80
CA LYS A 288 2.43 6.55 16.96
C LYS A 288 3.55 7.44 16.45
N LEU A 289 3.16 8.60 15.91
CA LEU A 289 4.07 9.61 15.40
C LEU A 289 4.45 10.57 16.52
N TYR A 290 5.73 10.73 16.80
CA TYR A 290 6.24 11.69 17.76
C TYR A 290 6.93 12.83 17.03
N VAL A 291 6.43 14.05 17.20
CA VAL A 291 7.00 15.29 16.68
C VAL A 291 7.76 15.97 17.81
N VAL A 292 9.06 16.18 17.61
CA VAL A 292 9.99 16.62 18.67
C VAL A 292 10.66 17.93 18.28
N GLY A 293 10.62 18.92 19.18
CA GLY A 293 11.32 20.19 19.04
C GLY A 293 10.83 21.00 17.85
N GLY A 294 11.76 21.60 17.11
CA GLY A 294 11.51 22.46 15.95
C GLY A 294 11.45 23.95 16.30
N ARG A 295 11.13 24.76 15.31
CA ARG A 295 10.98 26.22 15.45
C ARG A 295 9.72 26.72 14.76
N ASP A 296 9.13 27.76 15.34
CA ASP A 296 8.07 28.57 14.74
C ASP A 296 8.56 30.01 14.67
N GLY A 297 8.88 30.47 13.46
CA GLY A 297 9.60 31.73 13.25
C GLY A 297 10.96 31.75 13.97
N LEU A 298 11.10 32.68 14.94
CA LEU A 298 12.30 32.83 15.76
C LEU A 298 12.29 31.99 17.05
N LYS A 299 11.15 31.39 17.41
CA LYS A 299 11.01 30.65 18.67
C LYS A 299 11.39 29.19 18.47
N THR A 300 12.46 28.75 19.13
CA THR A 300 12.81 27.33 19.26
C THR A 300 11.90 26.66 20.30
N SER A 301 11.50 25.42 20.05
CA SER A 301 10.65 24.62 20.93
C SER A 301 11.39 23.43 21.54
N ASN A 302 11.04 23.06 22.77
CA ASN A 302 11.40 21.79 23.41
C ASN A 302 10.20 20.82 23.50
N MET A 303 9.04 21.21 22.95
CA MET A 303 7.81 20.43 23.07
C MET A 303 7.90 19.11 22.30
N VAL A 304 7.17 18.13 22.82
CA VAL A 304 7.00 16.82 22.21
C VAL A 304 5.51 16.54 22.08
N GLU A 305 5.07 16.23 20.87
CA GLU A 305 3.68 15.92 20.57
C GLU A 305 3.60 14.53 19.95
N CYS A 306 2.64 13.73 20.41
CA CYS A 306 2.36 12.39 19.92
C CYS A 306 1.04 12.40 19.15
N TYR A 307 1.05 11.95 17.91
CA TYR A 307 -0.13 11.76 17.08
C TYR A 307 -0.41 10.27 16.91
N ASN A 308 -1.62 9.86 17.27
CA ASN A 308 -2.11 8.52 17.00
C ASN A 308 -2.83 8.50 15.64
N PRO A 309 -2.30 7.83 14.60
CA PRO A 309 -2.91 7.83 13.27
C PRO A 309 -4.24 7.05 13.21
N ILE A 310 -4.51 6.16 14.16
CA ILE A 310 -5.76 5.39 14.24
C ILE A 310 -6.88 6.27 14.81
N THR A 311 -6.65 6.85 15.99
CA THR A 311 -7.67 7.69 16.67
C THR A 311 -7.70 9.12 16.14
N LYS A 312 -6.67 9.52 15.37
CA LYS A 312 -6.46 10.89 14.86
C LYS A 312 -6.33 11.95 15.97
N VAL A 313 -5.92 11.53 17.17
CA VAL A 313 -5.78 12.41 18.34
C VAL A 313 -4.32 12.77 18.57
N TRP A 314 -4.09 14.06 18.89
CA TRP A 314 -2.83 14.57 19.39
C TRP A 314 -2.77 14.53 20.91
N SER A 315 -1.60 14.23 21.46
CA SER A 315 -1.34 14.23 22.89
C SER A 315 -0.01 14.91 23.18
N THR A 316 0.00 15.80 24.16
CA THR A 316 1.23 16.43 24.64
C THR A 316 2.03 15.44 25.48
N MET A 317 3.32 15.32 25.19
CA MET A 317 4.25 14.48 25.93
C MET A 317 5.19 15.35 26.77
N PRO A 318 5.86 14.79 27.79
CA PRO A 318 6.85 15.52 28.56
C PRO A 318 7.91 16.14 27.64
N PRO A 319 8.20 17.45 27.80
CA PRO A 319 9.09 18.17 26.91
C PRO A 319 10.56 17.78 27.17
N MET A 320 11.41 18.05 26.18
CA MET A 320 12.86 17.98 26.37
C MET A 320 13.33 19.05 27.36
N SER A 321 14.50 18.84 27.96
CA SER A 321 15.14 19.83 28.83
C SER A 321 15.66 21.02 28.04
N THR A 322 16.20 20.79 26.83
CA THR A 322 16.70 21.85 25.95
C THR A 322 15.74 22.13 24.80
N HIS A 323 15.58 23.41 24.44
CA HIS A 323 14.89 23.81 23.22
C HIS A 323 15.76 23.45 22.02
N ARG A 324 15.22 22.78 20.99
CA ARG A 324 16.04 22.29 19.87
C ARG A 324 15.30 22.43 18.56
N HIS A 325 15.91 23.06 17.57
CA HIS A 325 15.51 22.94 16.17
C HIS A 325 16.68 22.41 15.32
N GLY A 326 16.37 21.80 14.18
CA GLY A 326 17.36 21.13 13.33
C GLY A 326 18.02 19.93 14.01
N LEU A 327 17.38 19.37 15.04
CA LEU A 327 17.83 18.14 15.69
C LEU A 327 17.60 16.93 14.78
N GLY A 328 18.39 15.88 14.99
CA GLY A 328 18.10 14.56 14.47
C GLY A 328 17.40 13.71 15.53
N ILE A 329 16.46 12.87 15.10
CA ILE A 329 15.71 11.96 15.96
C ILE A 329 15.89 10.54 15.44
N ALA A 330 16.16 9.59 16.33
CA ALA A 330 16.13 8.17 16.03
C ALA A 330 15.67 7.36 17.24
N VAL A 331 15.12 6.18 16.96
CA VAL A 331 14.73 5.20 17.97
C VAL A 331 15.76 4.07 17.94
N LEU A 332 16.33 3.76 19.10
CA LEU A 332 17.29 2.67 19.25
C LEU A 332 16.79 1.77 20.38
N GLU A 333 16.41 0.54 20.04
CA GLU A 333 16.00 -0.51 21.00
C GLU A 333 14.87 -0.07 21.96
N GLY A 334 13.96 0.79 21.48
CA GLY A 334 12.80 1.30 22.22
C GLY A 334 12.90 2.80 22.57
N PRO A 335 13.92 3.26 23.30
CA PRO A 335 14.13 4.67 23.59
C PRO A 335 14.31 5.56 22.35
N MET A 336 13.84 6.80 22.45
CA MET A 336 14.07 7.86 21.45
C MET A 336 15.27 8.71 21.83
N TYR A 337 16.04 9.18 20.85
CA TYR A 337 17.20 10.03 21.06
C TYR A 337 17.08 11.30 20.25
N ALA A 338 17.14 12.45 20.93
CA ALA A 338 17.22 13.79 20.36
C ALA A 338 18.68 14.22 20.32
N VAL A 339 19.26 14.25 19.13
CA VAL A 339 20.70 14.44 18.92
C VAL A 339 20.97 15.81 18.31
N GLY A 340 21.78 16.60 19.01
CA GLY A 340 22.23 17.91 18.54
C GLY A 340 21.09 18.92 18.36
N GLY A 341 21.13 19.66 17.26
CA GLY A 341 20.25 20.78 16.96
C GLY A 341 20.86 22.14 17.31
N HIS A 342 20.00 23.14 17.38
CA HIS A 342 20.33 24.50 17.77
C HIS A 342 19.26 25.00 18.75
N ASP A 343 19.67 25.61 19.85
CA ASP A 343 18.72 26.07 20.88
C ASP A 343 18.11 27.44 20.58
N GLY A 344 18.73 28.22 19.71
CA GLY A 344 18.39 29.62 19.43
C GLY A 344 19.59 30.55 19.61
N TRP A 345 20.63 30.06 20.30
CA TRP A 345 21.85 30.77 20.63
C TRP A 345 23.09 30.02 20.14
N SER A 346 23.14 28.70 20.32
CA SER A 346 24.29 27.85 20.03
C SER A 346 23.90 26.54 19.33
N TYR A 347 24.85 26.02 18.56
CA TYR A 347 24.80 24.67 18.02
C TYR A 347 25.09 23.67 19.14
N LEU A 348 24.30 22.61 19.23
CA LEU A 348 24.35 21.66 20.33
C LEU A 348 25.11 20.39 19.93
N ASN A 349 25.94 19.90 20.83
CA ASN A 349 26.51 18.55 20.80
C ASN A 349 25.82 17.61 21.81
N THR A 350 24.94 18.14 22.66
CA THR A 350 24.23 17.38 23.69
C THR A 350 23.17 16.48 23.07
N VAL A 351 22.90 15.37 23.77
CA VAL A 351 21.95 14.35 23.35
C VAL A 351 21.03 14.02 24.51
N GLU A 352 19.73 14.03 24.26
CA GLU A 352 18.70 13.66 25.23
C GLU A 352 18.05 12.36 24.82
N ARG A 353 17.90 11.43 25.77
CA ARG A 353 17.25 10.12 25.61
C ARG A 353 15.91 10.14 26.34
N TRP A 354 14.85 9.81 25.62
CA TRP A 354 13.52 9.56 26.17
C TRP A 354 13.45 8.14 26.73
N ASP A 355 13.15 8.03 28.02
CA ASP A 355 12.81 6.76 28.65
C ASP A 355 11.28 6.56 28.60
N PRO A 356 10.76 5.60 27.80
CA PRO A 356 9.33 5.36 27.70
C PRO A 356 8.72 4.80 28.99
N GLN A 357 9.48 4.09 29.83
CA GLN A 357 9.00 3.54 31.09
C GLN A 357 8.93 4.61 32.18
N ALA A 358 10.02 5.36 32.34
CA ALA A 358 10.09 6.43 33.35
C ALA A 358 9.39 7.73 32.89
N ARG A 359 9.00 7.82 31.62
CA ARG A 359 8.34 8.99 30.98
C ARG A 359 9.12 10.30 31.19
N GLN A 360 10.44 10.23 31.05
CA GLN A 360 11.32 11.39 31.24
C GLN A 360 12.46 11.42 30.22
N TRP A 361 12.97 12.62 29.97
CA TRP A 361 14.17 12.87 29.17
C TRP A 361 15.39 12.94 30.08
N ASN A 362 16.46 12.24 29.71
CA ASN A 362 17.74 12.27 30.41
C ASN A 362 18.88 12.57 29.43
N TYR A 363 19.90 13.29 29.88
CA TYR A 363 21.11 13.45 29.08
C TYR A 363 21.91 12.17 29.00
N VAL A 364 22.47 11.90 27.82
CA VAL A 364 23.51 10.89 27.60
C VAL A 364 24.81 11.58 27.19
N ALA A 365 25.86 10.81 26.92
CA ALA A 365 27.13 11.39 26.49
C ALA A 365 26.94 12.30 25.27
N SER A 366 27.64 13.42 25.29
CA SER A 366 27.59 14.42 24.22
C SER A 366 28.52 14.03 23.07
N MET A 367 28.17 14.45 21.86
CA MET A 367 29.03 14.35 20.69
C MET A 367 30.29 15.22 20.87
N SER A 368 31.32 14.90 20.10
CA SER A 368 32.57 15.67 20.05
C SER A 368 32.39 16.97 19.28
N THR A 369 31.54 16.98 18.25
CA THR A 369 31.24 18.16 17.43
C THR A 369 29.77 18.57 17.60
N PRO A 370 29.46 19.86 17.79
CA PRO A 370 28.08 20.36 17.76
C PRO A 370 27.50 20.31 16.35
N ARG A 371 26.25 19.87 16.21
CA ARG A 371 25.63 19.62 14.90
C ARG A 371 24.17 20.03 14.89
N SER A 372 23.78 20.92 13.98
CA SER A 372 22.38 21.14 13.59
C SER A 372 22.13 20.65 12.16
N THR A 373 20.87 20.42 11.81
CA THR A 373 20.44 19.76 10.57
C THR A 373 21.17 18.44 10.32
N VAL A 374 21.39 17.68 11.39
CA VAL A 374 22.11 16.40 11.42
C VAL A 374 21.19 15.26 10.99
N GLY A 375 21.70 14.34 10.17
CA GLY A 375 21.01 13.09 9.90
C GLY A 375 21.33 12.07 10.99
N VAL A 376 20.31 11.45 11.57
CA VAL A 376 20.49 10.45 12.63
C VAL A 376 19.76 9.17 12.31
N THR A 377 20.41 8.03 12.51
CA THR A 377 19.80 6.71 12.30
C THR A 377 20.38 5.67 13.26
N ALA A 378 19.62 4.60 13.51
CA ALA A 378 20.06 3.45 14.28
C ALA A 378 20.49 2.32 13.34
N LEU A 379 21.65 1.72 13.61
CA LEU A 379 22.19 0.58 12.87
C LEU A 379 22.96 -0.34 13.82
N ASN A 380 22.66 -1.63 13.80
CA ASN A 380 23.37 -2.68 14.57
C ASN A 380 23.55 -2.32 16.06
N GLY A 381 22.49 -1.89 16.74
CA GLY A 381 22.52 -1.57 18.16
C GLY A 381 23.23 -0.26 18.53
N LYS A 382 23.56 0.59 17.54
CA LYS A 382 24.25 1.88 17.75
C LYS A 382 23.53 3.01 17.02
N LEU A 383 23.73 4.25 17.48
CA LEU A 383 23.26 5.44 16.76
C LEU A 383 24.39 6.07 15.96
N PHE A 384 24.04 6.63 14.80
CA PHE A 384 24.97 7.33 13.93
C PHE A 384 24.47 8.76 13.71
N ALA A 385 25.32 9.73 14.00
CA ALA A 385 25.11 11.14 13.70
C ALA A 385 25.96 11.50 12.46
N VAL A 386 25.30 11.93 11.38
CA VAL A 386 25.89 12.04 10.05
C VAL A 386 25.75 13.46 9.54
N GLY A 387 26.87 14.07 9.18
CA GLY A 387 26.89 15.42 8.61
C GLY A 387 26.35 16.48 9.57
N GLY A 388 25.54 17.40 9.03
CA GLY A 388 25.00 18.56 9.73
C GLY A 388 25.86 19.81 9.56
N ARG A 389 25.64 20.80 10.42
CA ARG A 389 26.33 22.10 10.45
C ARG A 389 26.73 22.44 11.87
N ASP A 390 27.92 23.00 12.03
CA ASP A 390 28.49 23.42 13.33
C ASP A 390 28.47 24.95 13.55
N GLY A 391 27.88 25.69 12.61
CA GLY A 391 27.87 27.15 12.57
C GLY A 391 28.94 27.77 11.68
N SER A 392 30.01 27.04 11.39
CA SER A 392 31.07 27.48 10.47
C SER A 392 30.92 26.86 9.08
N SER A 393 30.54 25.59 8.99
CA SER A 393 30.45 24.87 7.73
C SER A 393 29.55 23.65 7.80
N CYS A 394 29.20 23.11 6.63
CA CYS A 394 28.64 21.77 6.54
C CYS A 394 29.69 20.72 6.90
N LEU A 395 29.27 19.67 7.61
CA LEU A 395 30.14 18.62 8.10
C LEU A 395 30.11 17.42 7.14
N ARG A 396 31.28 16.78 6.96
CA ARG A 396 31.39 15.43 6.37
C ARG A 396 31.62 14.36 7.42
N SER A 397 31.91 14.74 8.66
CA SER A 397 32.22 13.83 9.76
C SER A 397 30.98 13.05 10.20
N MET A 398 31.23 11.85 10.71
CA MET A 398 30.24 10.96 11.27
C MET A 398 30.69 10.54 12.67
N GLU A 399 29.75 10.45 13.60
CA GLU A 399 29.98 9.96 14.96
C GLU A 399 29.02 8.81 15.26
N CYS A 400 29.50 7.81 16.00
CA CYS A 400 28.72 6.65 16.42
C CYS A 400 28.63 6.59 17.94
N PHE A 401 27.41 6.45 18.45
CA PHE A 401 27.11 6.29 19.88
C PHE A 401 26.88 4.82 20.21
N ASP A 402 27.57 4.35 21.24
CA ASP A 402 27.32 3.06 21.85
C ASP A 402 26.54 3.24 23.16
N PRO A 403 25.28 2.78 23.24
CA PRO A 403 24.48 2.90 24.46
C PRO A 403 25.05 2.11 25.65
N HIS A 404 25.82 1.04 25.41
CA HIS A 404 26.38 0.20 26.49
C HIS A 404 27.53 0.89 27.21
N THR A 405 28.35 1.63 26.46
CA THR A 405 29.49 2.36 27.02
C THR A 405 29.16 3.82 27.31
N ASN A 406 28.00 4.31 26.84
CA ASN A 406 27.59 5.70 26.87
C ASN A 406 28.69 6.62 26.32
N LYS A 407 29.21 6.31 25.12
CA LYS A 407 30.29 7.07 24.48
C LYS A 407 30.04 7.25 22.99
N TRP A 408 30.48 8.40 22.47
CA TRP A 408 30.58 8.68 21.05
C TRP A 408 32.00 8.40 20.55
N SER A 409 32.11 7.86 19.34
CA SER A 409 33.39 7.62 18.64
C SER A 409 33.30 8.13 17.21
N MET A 410 34.40 8.67 16.70
CA MET A 410 34.47 9.12 15.30
C MET A 410 34.43 7.93 14.33
N CYS A 411 33.69 8.08 13.24
CA CYS A 411 33.64 7.12 12.13
C CYS A 411 34.32 7.67 10.88
N ALA A 412 34.45 6.81 9.86
CA ALA A 412 34.90 7.22 8.55
C ALA A 412 34.02 8.38 8.01
N PRO A 413 34.62 9.48 7.51
CA PRO A 413 33.86 10.62 7.02
C PRO A 413 33.23 10.31 5.65
N MET A 414 32.15 11.03 5.32
CA MET A 414 31.60 11.07 3.97
C MET A 414 32.58 11.70 2.98
N SER A 415 32.42 11.38 1.69
CA SER A 415 33.22 11.97 0.61
C SER A 415 32.93 13.46 0.37
N LYS A 416 31.72 13.92 0.71
CA LYS A 416 31.28 15.32 0.61
C LYS A 416 30.63 15.79 1.90
N ARG A 417 30.68 17.10 2.16
CA ARG A 417 29.98 17.72 3.29
C ARG A 417 28.49 17.77 2.99
N ARG A 418 27.64 17.56 3.99
CA ARG A 418 26.18 17.59 3.83
C ARG A 418 25.51 18.18 5.06
N GLY A 419 24.87 19.34 4.92
CA GLY A 419 23.88 19.86 5.87
C GLY A 419 22.46 19.46 5.44
N GLY A 420 21.57 19.17 6.39
CA GLY A 420 20.20 18.72 6.09
C GLY A 420 20.14 17.38 5.36
N VAL A 421 21.06 16.48 5.69
CA VAL A 421 21.21 15.17 5.03
C VAL A 421 20.09 14.21 5.44
N GLY A 422 19.50 13.51 4.46
CA GLY A 422 18.61 12.37 4.73
C GLY A 422 19.44 11.11 4.96
N VAL A 423 19.16 10.40 6.05
CA VAL A 423 19.84 9.13 6.36
C VAL A 423 18.84 8.00 6.53
N ALA A 424 19.18 6.83 6.00
CA ALA A 424 18.38 5.62 6.12
C ALA A 424 19.30 4.40 6.21
N THR A 425 18.79 3.33 6.79
CA THR A 425 19.49 2.05 6.89
C THR A 425 18.76 0.98 6.09
N TYR A 426 19.53 0.16 5.37
CA TYR A 426 18.99 -0.95 4.60
C TYR A 426 20.05 -2.05 4.47
N ASN A 427 19.68 -3.31 4.71
CA ASN A 427 20.57 -4.48 4.65
C ASN A 427 21.91 -4.29 5.37
N SER A 428 21.88 -3.78 6.60
CA SER A 428 23.07 -3.51 7.42
C SER A 428 24.01 -2.41 6.90
N PHE A 429 23.58 -1.64 5.90
CA PHE A 429 24.29 -0.46 5.40
C PHE A 429 23.58 0.83 5.80
N LEU A 430 24.37 1.89 5.96
CA LEU A 430 23.90 3.26 6.17
C LEU A 430 24.03 4.04 4.86
N TYR A 431 22.94 4.69 4.45
CA TYR A 431 22.86 5.52 3.26
C TYR A 431 22.66 6.98 3.66
N ALA A 432 23.47 7.87 3.08
CA ALA A 432 23.36 9.32 3.25
C ALA A 432 23.03 9.95 1.89
N VAL A 433 21.82 10.51 1.76
CA VAL A 433 21.25 10.96 0.49
C VAL A 433 20.82 12.43 0.60
N GLY A 434 21.03 13.18 -0.49
CA GLY A 434 20.66 14.60 -0.55
C GLY A 434 21.49 15.49 0.39
N GLY A 435 20.88 16.59 0.84
CA GLY A 435 21.57 17.65 1.58
C GLY A 435 22.42 18.55 0.68
N HIS A 436 22.91 19.64 1.26
CA HIS A 436 23.69 20.66 0.55
C HIS A 436 25.08 20.86 1.16
N ASP A 437 26.00 21.32 0.32
CA ASP A 437 27.35 21.72 0.70
C ASP A 437 27.45 23.25 0.58
N ALA A 438 26.95 23.95 1.60
CA ALA A 438 27.05 25.40 1.66
C ALA A 438 28.18 25.81 2.63
N PRO A 439 29.16 26.64 2.19
CA PRO A 439 30.04 27.35 3.11
C PRO A 439 29.23 28.41 3.88
N ALA A 440 29.65 28.76 5.10
CA ALA A 440 29.10 29.93 5.78
C ALA A 440 29.53 31.19 5.02
N SER A 441 28.67 31.75 4.17
CA SER A 441 28.91 33.07 3.60
C SER A 441 28.66 34.16 4.65
N ASN A 442 29.55 35.15 4.64
CA ASN A 442 29.69 36.24 5.61
C ASN A 442 28.38 37.02 5.89
N HIS A 443 28.09 37.22 7.17
CA HIS A 443 27.53 38.44 7.79
C HIS A 443 26.34 39.16 7.10
N CYS A 444 25.45 38.48 6.36
CA CYS A 444 24.09 38.98 6.10
C CYS A 444 23.16 37.88 5.56
N SER A 445 22.64 37.01 6.42
CA SER A 445 21.52 36.12 6.08
C SER A 445 20.58 35.92 7.27
N ARG A 446 20.29 37.02 7.97
CA ARG A 446 19.00 37.13 8.66
C ARG A 446 17.97 37.45 7.58
N LEU A 447 17.24 36.43 7.12
CA LEU A 447 15.85 36.47 6.61
C LEU A 447 15.49 35.84 5.25
N SER A 448 16.39 35.35 4.37
CA SER A 448 15.90 34.96 3.03
C SER A 448 16.48 33.72 2.33
N ASP A 449 17.65 33.18 2.66
CA ASP A 449 18.25 32.12 1.81
C ASP A 449 18.02 30.70 2.33
N CYS A 450 16.75 30.33 2.51
CA CYS A 450 16.31 28.91 2.49
C CYS A 450 15.64 28.54 1.16
N GLU A 451 15.84 29.33 0.11
CA GLU A 451 15.41 29.02 -1.25
C GLU A 451 16.60 28.52 -2.07
N VAL A 452 16.68 27.21 -2.31
CA VAL A 452 17.50 26.64 -3.39
C VAL A 452 16.59 25.73 -4.22
N PRO A 453 16.64 25.82 -5.57
CA PRO A 453 15.66 25.20 -6.46
C PRO A 453 16.04 23.75 -6.73
N LEU A 454 15.16 22.82 -6.35
CA LEU A 454 15.09 21.49 -6.93
C LEU A 454 13.64 21.26 -7.36
N ASN A 455 13.46 21.03 -8.67
CA ASN A 455 12.19 20.74 -9.34
C ASN A 455 11.59 19.42 -8.85
N ILE A 456 11.04 19.42 -7.65
CA ILE A 456 9.97 18.54 -7.19
C ILE A 456 9.01 19.47 -6.44
N GLY A 457 7.75 19.51 -6.87
CA GLY A 457 6.81 20.62 -6.61
C GLY A 457 6.75 21.14 -5.16
N ARG A 458 6.81 22.47 -5.04
CA ARG A 458 6.35 23.33 -3.92
C ARG A 458 6.97 23.11 -2.53
N ALA A 459 8.09 23.81 -2.34
CA ALA A 459 8.37 24.78 -1.25
C ALA A 459 8.45 24.33 0.23
N GLY A 460 9.63 24.52 0.83
CA GLY A 460 9.83 25.05 2.19
C GLY A 460 9.42 24.19 3.40
N ALA A 461 8.82 23.03 3.20
CA ALA A 461 8.39 22.13 4.27
C ALA A 461 9.54 21.21 4.72
N CYS A 462 9.82 21.16 6.04
CA CYS A 462 10.56 20.03 6.61
C CYS A 462 9.67 18.79 6.53
N VAL A 463 9.73 18.08 5.42
CA VAL A 463 9.03 16.80 5.26
C VAL A 463 9.88 15.73 5.92
N VAL A 464 9.40 15.20 7.05
CA VAL A 464 10.02 14.02 7.65
C VAL A 464 9.21 12.80 7.24
N VAL A 465 9.89 11.84 6.64
CA VAL A 465 9.31 10.63 6.09
C VAL A 465 9.60 9.47 7.04
N VAL A 466 8.57 8.87 7.60
CA VAL A 466 8.69 7.74 8.53
C VAL A 466 7.80 6.58 8.14
N LYS A 467 8.25 5.35 8.39
CA LYS A 467 7.48 4.14 8.13
C LYS A 467 6.76 3.70 9.41
N LEU A 468 5.46 3.51 9.35
CA LEU A 468 4.67 2.79 10.35
C LEU A 468 4.38 1.38 9.84
N PRO A 469 4.56 0.32 10.66
CA PRO A 469 4.19 -1.04 10.29
C PRO A 469 2.67 -1.21 10.18
#